data_AF-A0A7C5P6H1-F1
#
_entry.id   AF-A0A7C5P6H1-F1
#
_cell.length_a   1.000
_cell.length_b   1.000
_cell.length_c   1.000
_cell.angle_alpha   90.00
_cell.angle_beta   90.00
_cell.angle_gamma   90.00
#
_symmetry.space_group_name_H-M   'P 1'
#
loop_
_entity.id
_entity.type
_entity.pdbx_description
1 polymer ?
#
loop_
_entity_poly.entity_id
_entity_poly.type
_entity_poly.pdbx_seq_one_letter_code
_entity_poly.pdbx_strand_id
1 'polypeptide(L)'
;MAQSEFPEINLSNYTVDENVLQLVPPLLAEKYKIMPLFKIGNTLTVAMADPKNVVAIDALRSSVESDISIVKASPKDIEGVIADYYGISGIVESVVKEYSATVQKTAPKQSVDDQSPIVKLVNVLISQAVSQKASDIHIEP
;
A
#
# COMPACT_ATOMS: atom_id res chain seq x y z
N MET A 1 -0.19 -34.15 13.53
CA MET A 1 -0.80 -32.81 13.73
C MET A 1 0.34 -31.81 13.63
N ALA A 2 0.46 -31.09 12.51
CA ALA A 2 1.53 -30.11 12.34
C ALA A 2 1.21 -28.91 13.23
N GLN A 3 1.93 -28.77 14.34
CA GLN A 3 1.92 -27.55 15.15
C GLN A 3 2.46 -26.45 14.24
N SER A 4 1.59 -25.57 13.73
CA SER A 4 2.07 -24.36 13.08
C SER A 4 2.66 -23.49 14.18
N GLU A 5 3.96 -23.22 14.10
CA GLU A 5 4.69 -22.34 15.04
C GLU A 5 4.17 -20.89 15.03
N PHE A 6 3.26 -20.58 14.10
CA PHE A 6 2.68 -19.25 13.91
C PHE A 6 1.15 -19.31 14.01
N PRO A 7 0.53 -18.39 14.77
CA PRO A 7 -0.93 -18.28 14.82
C PRO A 7 -1.45 -17.87 13.43
N GLU A 8 -2.52 -18.53 12.97
CA GLU A 8 -3.17 -18.24 11.70
C GLU A 8 -4.34 -17.27 11.90
N ILE A 9 -4.41 -16.22 11.09
CA ILE A 9 -5.49 -15.24 11.11
C ILE A 9 -6.13 -15.10 9.73
N ASN A 10 -7.45 -14.92 9.70
CA ASN A 10 -8.18 -14.58 8.50
C ASN A 10 -8.35 -13.05 8.43
N LEU A 11 -7.93 -12.46 7.31
CA LEU A 11 -7.93 -11.00 7.14
C LEU A 11 -9.20 -10.48 6.43
N SER A 12 -10.06 -11.37 5.93
CA SER A 12 -11.17 -10.98 5.04
C SER A 12 -12.18 -10.01 5.69
N ASN A 13 -12.32 -10.05 7.02
CA ASN A 13 -13.20 -9.14 7.79
C ASN A 13 -12.42 -8.31 8.83
N TYR A 14 -11.11 -8.19 8.68
CA TYR A 14 -10.28 -7.48 9.66
C TYR A 14 -10.22 -6.00 9.31
N THR A 15 -10.63 -5.13 10.26
CA THR A 15 -10.49 -3.68 10.12
C THR A 15 -9.12 -3.26 10.62
N VAL A 16 -8.29 -2.72 9.74
CA VAL A 16 -6.97 -2.19 10.08
C VAL A 16 -7.06 -0.68 10.19
N ASP A 17 -6.44 -0.12 11.23
CA ASP A 17 -6.39 1.31 11.46
C ASP A 17 -5.40 1.99 10.48
N GLU A 18 -5.80 3.10 9.87
CA GLU A 18 -4.99 3.82 8.87
C GLU A 18 -3.62 4.24 9.43
N ASN A 19 -3.55 4.55 10.73
CA ASN A 19 -2.31 4.89 11.41
C ASN A 19 -1.29 3.74 11.38
N VAL A 20 -1.77 2.49 11.39
CA VAL A 20 -0.93 1.30 11.38
C VAL A 20 -0.54 0.94 9.95
N LEU A 21 -1.45 1.15 8.98
CA LEU A 21 -1.16 1.02 7.55
C LEU A 21 -0.02 1.92 7.09
N GLN A 22 0.04 3.17 7.58
CA GLN A 22 1.11 4.12 7.26
C GLN A 22 2.48 3.73 7.84
N LEU A 23 2.54 2.85 8.85
CA LEU A 23 3.82 2.37 9.39
C LEU A 23 4.56 1.46 8.41
N VAL A 24 3.83 0.77 7.54
CA VAL A 24 4.40 -0.16 6.57
C VAL A 24 4.23 0.43 5.17
N PRO A 25 5.32 0.73 4.45
CA PRO A 25 5.23 1.28 3.11
C PRO A 25 4.46 0.34 2.16
N PRO A 26 3.57 0.87 1.30
CA PRO A 26 2.78 0.07 0.35
C PRO A 26 3.66 -0.83 -0.53
N LEU A 27 4.78 -0.29 -1.01
CA LEU A 27 5.75 -1.05 -1.82
C LEU A 27 6.31 -2.27 -1.10
N LEU A 28 6.50 -2.18 0.22
CA LEU A 28 7.01 -3.27 1.04
C LEU A 28 5.90 -4.29 1.31
N ALA A 29 4.70 -3.81 1.64
CA ALA A 29 3.50 -4.61 1.83
C ALA A 29 3.18 -5.46 0.59
N GLU A 30 3.17 -4.86 -0.59
CA GLU A 30 2.90 -5.55 -1.86
C GLU A 30 4.01 -6.55 -2.24
N LYS A 31 5.27 -6.12 -2.15
CA LYS A 31 6.43 -6.93 -2.57
C LYS A 31 6.59 -8.18 -1.72
N TYR A 32 6.44 -8.06 -0.41
CA TYR A 32 6.66 -9.16 0.52
C TYR A 32 5.37 -9.79 1.03
N LYS A 33 4.20 -9.33 0.54
CA LYS A 33 2.87 -9.79 0.96
C LYS A 33 2.74 -9.72 2.49
N ILE A 34 2.96 -8.51 3.01
CA ILE A 34 2.90 -8.16 4.43
C ILE A 34 1.71 -7.24 4.62
N MET A 35 0.86 -7.56 5.59
CA MET A 35 -0.25 -6.70 5.98
C MET A 35 -0.09 -6.32 7.47
N PRO A 36 0.12 -5.03 7.81
CA PRO A 36 0.05 -4.62 9.20
C PRO A 36 -1.39 -4.77 9.74
N LEU A 37 -1.53 -5.21 11.00
CA LEU A 37 -2.84 -5.42 11.63
C LEU A 37 -3.12 -4.37 12.70
N PHE A 38 -2.25 -4.31 13.70
CA PHE A 38 -2.38 -3.41 14.83
C PHE A 38 -1.03 -3.23 15.52
N LYS A 39 -0.90 -2.15 16.29
CA LYS A 39 0.25 -1.90 17.15
C LYS A 39 -0.22 -1.83 18.61
N ILE A 40 0.37 -2.64 19.48
CA ILE A 40 0.14 -2.59 20.94
C ILE A 40 1.44 -2.16 21.61
N GLY A 41 1.44 -0.97 22.22
CA GLY A 41 2.65 -0.40 22.82
C GLY A 41 3.74 -0.18 21.78
N ASN A 42 4.87 -0.88 21.92
CA ASN A 42 5.97 -0.86 20.96
C ASN A 42 5.98 -2.06 19.99
N THR A 43 4.96 -2.91 20.02
CA THR A 43 4.92 -4.13 19.19
C THR A 43 3.92 -3.97 18.06
N LEU A 44 4.39 -4.01 16.82
CA LEU A 44 3.61 -4.06 15.59
C LEU A 44 3.33 -5.52 15.22
N THR A 45 2.05 -5.88 15.16
CA THR A 45 1.62 -7.17 14.66
C THR A 45 1.36 -7.10 13.16
N VAL A 46 2.02 -7.98 12.41
CA VAL A 46 1.90 -8.08 10.95
C VAL A 46 1.51 -9.48 10.53
N ALA A 47 0.61 -9.57 9.54
CA ALA A 47 0.28 -10.80 8.86
C ALA A 47 1.16 -11.00 7.64
N MET A 48 1.71 -12.20 7.50
CA MET A 48 2.58 -12.58 6.39
C MET A 48 2.11 -13.90 5.78
N ALA A 49 2.23 -14.01 4.45
CA ALA A 49 1.92 -15.25 3.75
C ALA A 49 2.95 -16.34 4.08
N ASP A 50 4.23 -15.93 4.16
CA ASP A 50 5.34 -16.79 4.52
C ASP A 50 6.13 -16.18 5.70
N PRO A 51 5.87 -16.61 6.94
CA PRO A 51 6.58 -16.12 8.13
C PRO A 51 8.02 -16.67 8.24
N LYS A 52 8.48 -17.53 7.33
CA LYS A 52 9.86 -18.03 7.27
C LYS A 52 10.75 -17.20 6.35
N ASN A 53 10.17 -16.22 5.66
CA ASN A 53 10.91 -15.32 4.79
C ASN A 53 11.73 -14.31 5.61
N VAL A 54 12.96 -14.70 5.94
CA VAL A 54 13.89 -13.89 6.73
C VAL A 54 14.18 -12.53 6.09
N VAL A 55 14.21 -12.46 4.75
CA VAL A 55 14.45 -11.22 4.01
C VAL A 55 13.30 -10.23 4.19
N ALA A 56 12.07 -10.72 4.17
CA ALA A 56 10.88 -9.90 4.39
C ALA A 56 10.85 -9.35 5.83
N ILE A 57 11.20 -10.18 6.81
CA ILE A 57 11.26 -9.80 8.22
C ILE A 57 12.34 -8.74 8.45
N ASP A 58 13.52 -8.93 7.89
CA ASP A 58 14.64 -7.99 8.03
C ASP A 58 14.34 -6.63 7.39
N ALA A 59 13.76 -6.64 6.17
CA ALA A 59 13.33 -5.43 5.50
C ALA A 59 12.24 -4.67 6.29
N LEU A 60 11.28 -5.40 6.87
CA LEU A 60 10.23 -4.81 7.70
C LEU A 60 10.81 -4.24 9.00
N ARG A 61 11.74 -4.95 9.66
CA ARG A 61 12.47 -4.45 10.84
C ARG A 61 13.28 -3.21 10.55
N SER A 62 13.88 -3.12 9.37
CA SER A 62 14.62 -1.92 8.96
C SER A 62 13.70 -0.74 8.62
N SER A 63 12.44 -1.01 8.28
CA SER A 63 11.46 0.02 7.94
C SER A 63 10.68 0.52 9.15
N VAL A 64 10.57 -0.28 10.21
CA VAL A 64 9.74 0.02 11.39
C VAL A 64 10.59 0.01 12.66
N GLU A 65 10.59 1.10 13.42
CA GLU A 65 11.29 1.21 14.71
C GLU A 65 10.50 0.54 15.87
N SER A 66 9.86 -0.59 15.63
CA SER A 66 8.99 -1.27 16.60
C SER A 66 9.24 -2.77 16.59
N ASP A 67 8.99 -3.43 17.71
CA ASP A 67 9.08 -4.88 17.81
C ASP A 67 8.05 -5.53 16.88
N ILE A 68 8.45 -6.54 16.13
CA ILE A 68 7.59 -7.16 15.12
C ILE A 68 7.07 -8.49 15.62
N SER A 69 5.74 -8.60 15.73
CA SER A 69 5.04 -9.85 15.97
C SER A 69 4.45 -10.36 14.67
N ILE A 70 4.79 -11.58 14.27
CA ILE A 70 4.40 -12.14 12.98
C ILE A 70 3.28 -13.14 13.19
N VAL A 71 2.20 -12.98 12.42
CA VAL A 71 1.12 -13.95 12.31
C VAL A 71 1.04 -14.46 10.88
N LYS A 72 0.59 -15.69 10.70
CA LYS A 72 0.42 -16.29 9.39
C LYS A 72 -0.97 -15.95 8.86
N ALA A 73 -1.10 -15.60 7.60
CA ALA A 73 -2.40 -15.50 6.94
C ALA A 73 -2.35 -16.12 5.55
N SER A 74 -3.51 -16.45 5.01
CA SER A 74 -3.60 -16.99 3.66
C SER A 74 -3.12 -15.94 2.64
N PRO A 75 -2.34 -16.32 1.61
CA PRO A 75 -1.86 -15.38 0.61
C PRO A 75 -3.02 -14.65 -0.09
N LYS A 76 -4.12 -15.36 -0.39
CA LYS A 76 -5.33 -14.76 -0.96
C LYS A 76 -5.95 -13.68 -0.08
N ASP A 77 -5.95 -13.88 1.24
CA ASP A 77 -6.51 -12.90 2.19
C ASP A 77 -5.63 -11.66 2.24
N ILE A 78 -4.31 -11.84 2.30
CA ILE A 78 -3.35 -10.73 2.29
C ILE A 78 -3.46 -9.94 0.99
N GLU A 79 -3.53 -10.61 -0.16
CA GLU A 79 -3.63 -9.93 -1.45
C GLU A 79 -4.93 -9.14 -1.60
N GLY A 80 -6.05 -9.69 -1.15
CA GLY A 80 -7.34 -8.99 -1.18
C GLY A 80 -7.33 -7.74 -0.30
N VAL A 81 -6.79 -7.86 0.91
CA VAL A 81 -6.73 -6.75 1.87
C VAL A 81 -5.70 -5.70 1.45
N ILE A 82 -4.56 -6.09 0.89
CA ILE A 82 -3.61 -5.13 0.32
C ILE A 82 -4.27 -4.36 -0.83
N ALA A 83 -5.03 -5.02 -1.70
CA ALA A 83 -5.73 -4.34 -2.78
C ALA A 83 -6.81 -3.38 -2.26
N ASP A 84 -7.49 -3.72 -1.17
CA ASP A 84 -8.55 -2.89 -0.58
C ASP A 84 -7.98 -1.65 0.12
N TYR A 85 -6.98 -1.83 0.98
CA TYR A 85 -6.41 -0.76 1.80
C TYR A 85 -5.28 0.01 1.11
N TYR A 86 -4.36 -0.66 0.43
CA TYR A 86 -3.25 -0.02 -0.29
C TYR A 86 -3.57 0.27 -1.76
N GLY A 87 -4.60 -0.33 -2.36
CA GLY A 87 -4.94 -0.08 -3.77
C GLY A 87 -5.38 1.36 -4.06
N ILE A 88 -5.94 2.06 -3.07
CA ILE A 88 -6.28 3.49 -3.21
C ILE A 88 -5.08 4.35 -2.80
N SER A 89 -4.42 4.04 -1.67
CA SER A 89 -3.37 4.87 -1.07
C SER A 89 -1.99 4.73 -1.77
N GLY A 90 -1.68 3.57 -2.35
CA GLY A 90 -0.43 3.28 -3.05
C GLY A 90 -0.32 3.97 -4.41
N ILE A 91 -1.45 4.21 -5.08
CA ILE A 91 -1.48 4.98 -6.33
C ILE A 91 -1.15 6.45 -6.03
N VAL A 92 -1.76 7.04 -5.01
CA VAL A 92 -1.49 8.44 -4.61
C VAL A 92 -0.07 8.60 -4.07
N GLU A 93 0.43 7.67 -3.25
CA GLU A 93 1.81 7.76 -2.73
C GLU A 93 2.86 7.59 -3.84
N SER A 94 2.65 6.68 -4.80
CA SER A 94 3.55 6.51 -5.95
C SER A 94 3.59 7.77 -6.82
N VAL A 95 2.44 8.43 -7.02
CA VAL A 95 2.34 9.70 -7.76
C VAL A 95 3.04 10.84 -7.00
N VAL A 96 2.90 10.92 -5.67
CA VAL A 96 3.54 11.95 -4.84
C VAL A 96 5.06 11.74 -4.74
N LYS A 97 5.52 10.49 -4.68
CA LYS A 97 6.95 10.15 -4.57
C LYS A 97 7.70 10.37 -5.90
N GLU A 98 7.04 10.14 -7.03
CA GLU A 98 7.54 10.51 -8.36
C GLU A 98 7.62 12.05 -8.53
N TYR A 99 6.70 12.80 -7.91
CA TYR A 99 6.75 14.26 -7.85
C TYR A 99 7.93 14.78 -6.98
N SER A 100 8.17 14.21 -5.81
CA SER A 100 9.29 14.65 -4.94
C SER A 100 10.68 14.34 -5.54
N ALA A 101 10.81 13.29 -6.35
CA ALA A 101 12.07 12.97 -7.03
C ALA A 101 12.37 13.90 -8.23
N THR A 102 11.35 14.56 -8.79
CA THR A 102 11.48 15.40 -10.00
C THR A 102 11.60 16.90 -9.70
N VAL A 103 11.20 17.37 -8.50
CA VAL A 103 11.23 18.80 -8.15
C VAL A 103 12.64 19.34 -7.82
N GLN A 104 13.66 18.48 -7.63
CA GLN A 104 15.02 18.94 -7.34
C GLN A 104 15.90 19.24 -8.57
N LYS A 105 15.37 19.15 -9.80
CA LYS A 105 16.13 19.59 -10.97
C LYS A 105 15.23 20.31 -11.98
N THR A 106 15.44 21.62 -12.04
CA THR A 106 15.19 22.53 -13.17
C THR A 106 13.74 22.87 -13.54
N ALA A 107 13.37 24.13 -13.30
CA ALA A 107 12.39 24.86 -14.10
C ALA A 107 12.88 25.02 -15.57
N PRO A 108 12.04 25.55 -16.47
CA PRO A 108 10.85 24.96 -17.04
C PRO A 108 11.12 24.59 -18.52
N LYS A 109 10.58 23.48 -19.02
CA LYS A 109 10.45 23.30 -20.47
C LYS A 109 9.28 22.39 -20.81
N GLN A 110 8.18 23.06 -21.11
CA GLN A 110 7.22 22.76 -22.16
C GLN A 110 7.59 21.55 -23.03
N SER A 111 7.01 20.42 -22.68
CA SER A 111 6.73 19.30 -23.59
C SER A 111 5.36 18.79 -23.20
N VAL A 112 4.38 18.96 -24.09
CA VAL A 112 3.08 18.31 -23.97
C VAL A 112 3.31 16.86 -24.37
N ASP A 113 3.96 16.11 -23.48
CA ASP A 113 4.19 14.68 -23.63
C ASP A 113 3.01 13.96 -22.99
N ASP A 114 2.53 12.88 -23.60
CA ASP A 114 1.48 12.00 -23.07
C ASP A 114 1.80 11.45 -21.66
N GLN A 115 3.04 11.62 -21.18
CA GLN A 115 3.47 11.33 -19.82
C GLN A 115 3.30 12.48 -18.81
N SER A 116 2.78 13.63 -19.23
CA SER A 116 2.56 14.76 -18.32
C SER A 116 1.55 14.37 -17.24
N PRO A 117 1.83 14.59 -15.95
CA PRO A 117 1.00 14.15 -14.84
C PRO A 117 -0.43 14.72 -14.89
N ILE A 118 -0.62 15.86 -15.56
CA ILE A 118 -1.95 16.42 -15.84
C ILE A 118 -2.77 15.47 -16.72
N VAL A 119 -2.15 14.88 -17.74
CA VAL A 119 -2.80 13.92 -18.65
C VAL A 119 -3.16 12.63 -17.91
N LYS A 120 -2.27 12.15 -17.03
CA LYS A 120 -2.57 10.98 -16.17
C LYS A 120 -3.73 11.26 -15.22
N LEU A 121 -3.78 12.44 -14.59
CA LEU A 121 -4.87 12.85 -13.71
C LEU A 121 -6.21 12.89 -14.47
N VAL A 122 -6.22 13.48 -15.67
CA VAL A 122 -7.41 13.51 -16.53
C VAL A 122 -7.84 12.10 -16.93
N ASN A 123 -6.92 11.22 -17.29
CA ASN A 123 -7.24 9.83 -17.65
C ASN A 123 -7.83 9.03 -16.48
N VAL A 124 -7.36 9.28 -15.25
CA VAL A 124 -7.94 8.69 -14.03
C VAL A 124 -9.35 9.23 -13.79
N LEU A 125 -9.56 10.54 -13.89
CA LEU A 125 -10.89 11.16 -13.72
C LEU A 125 -11.90 10.60 -14.74
N ILE A 126 -11.50 10.46 -16.00
CA ILE A 126 -12.34 9.88 -17.06
C ILE A 126 -12.62 8.41 -16.76
N SER A 127 -11.59 7.62 -16.43
CA SER A 127 -11.76 6.19 -16.12
C SER A 127 -12.67 5.97 -14.92
N GLN A 128 -12.56 6.86 -13.92
CA GLN A 128 -13.40 6.84 -12.73
C GLN A 128 -14.85 7.23 -13.05
N ALA A 129 -15.08 8.23 -13.90
CA ALA A 129 -16.42 8.59 -14.35
C ALA A 129 -17.08 7.45 -15.14
N VAL A 130 -16.32 6.75 -15.99
CA VAL A 130 -16.80 5.55 -16.72
C VAL A 130 -17.16 4.42 -15.75
N SER A 131 -16.27 4.08 -14.80
CA SER A 131 -16.56 3.05 -13.79
C SER A 131 -17.78 3.37 -12.92
N GLN A 132 -17.97 4.65 -12.57
CA GLN A 132 -19.11 5.10 -11.78
C GLN A 132 -20.37 5.37 -12.63
N LYS A 133 -20.31 5.17 -13.96
CA LYS A 133 -21.35 5.56 -14.93
C LYS A 133 -21.80 7.02 -14.75
N ALA A 134 -20.89 7.88 -14.33
CA ALA A 134 -21.13 9.31 -14.22
C ALA A 134 -21.15 9.90 -15.63
N SER A 135 -22.20 10.68 -15.94
CA SER A 135 -22.34 11.35 -17.24
C SER A 135 -21.69 12.73 -17.30
N ASP A 136 -21.29 13.29 -16.15
CA ASP A 136 -20.75 14.66 -16.04
C ASP A 136 -19.58 14.69 -15.04
N ILE A 137 -18.52 15.42 -15.39
CA ILE A 137 -17.36 15.68 -14.52
C ILE A 137 -17.27 17.20 -14.38
N HIS A 138 -17.76 17.72 -13.26
CA HIS A 138 -17.68 19.15 -12.96
C HIS A 138 -16.38 19.47 -12.21
N ILE A 139 -15.57 20.39 -12.75
CA ILE A 139 -14.30 20.85 -12.17
C ILE A 139 -14.40 22.35 -11.95
N GLU A 140 -14.20 22.82 -10.71
CA GLU A 140 -14.11 24.25 -10.36
C GLU A 140 -12.71 24.60 -9.83
N PRO A 141 -12.21 25.82 -10.08
CA PRO A 141 -10.86 26.27 -9.72
C PRO A 141 -10.67 26.64 -8.25
#